data_AF-S4R7E4-F1
#
_entry.id   AF-S4R7E4-F1
#
_cell.length_a   1.000
_cell.length_b   1.000
_cell.length_c   1.000
_cell.angle_alpha   90.00
_cell.angle_beta   90.00
_cell.angle_gamma   90.00
#
_symmetry.space_group_name_H-M   'P 1'
#
loop_
_entity.id
_entity.type
_entity.pdbx_description
1 polymer ?
#
loop_
_entity_poly.entity_id
_entity_poly.type
_entity_poly.pdbx_seq_one_letter_code
_entity_poly.pdbx_strand_id
1 'polypeptide(L)'
;VSTASRSLPACPSACPCQEYIMIVVFGIEYIARIWAAGCCCRYRGWRGRLKFSRKPFCVIDIIVLIASLAVLAAGTQGNVFATSALRSLRFLQILRMVRMDRRGGTWKLLGSVVYAHSKELITAWYIGFLVLVFSSFLVYLAEKDENQKEFGTYADALWWGTITLTTIGYGDKCPVTWVGRLMAASFALLGISFFALPAGILGSGFALKVQEQHRQKHFEKRRSPAAGLIQAAWRLHSTDASRPHLIATWRFYYDCIPSL
;
A
#
# COMPACT_ATOMS: atom_id res chain seq x y z
N VAL A 1 -15.51 44.34 -19.44
CA VAL A 1 -16.79 44.26 -18.71
C VAL A 1 -16.80 42.94 -17.94
N SER A 2 -17.07 43.05 -16.64
CA SER A 2 -16.74 42.11 -15.55
C SER A 2 -17.30 40.69 -15.71
N THR A 3 -16.42 39.68 -15.66
CA THR A 3 -16.79 38.28 -15.37
C THR A 3 -16.72 38.07 -13.87
N ALA A 4 -17.90 38.00 -13.24
CA ALA A 4 -18.07 37.68 -11.84
C ALA A 4 -17.68 36.22 -11.56
N SER A 5 -16.45 36.00 -11.11
CA SER A 5 -16.09 34.79 -10.38
C SER A 5 -16.73 34.89 -8.99
N ARG A 6 -17.85 34.19 -8.79
CA ARG A 6 -18.39 33.91 -7.46
C ARG A 6 -17.38 33.05 -6.72
N SER A 7 -16.48 33.69 -5.98
CA SER A 7 -15.77 33.11 -4.86
C SER A 7 -16.79 32.66 -3.83
N LEU A 8 -17.02 31.35 -3.75
CA LEU A 8 -17.61 30.74 -2.57
C LEU A 8 -16.78 31.19 -1.36
N PRO A 9 -17.40 31.76 -0.30
CA PRO A 9 -16.66 32.05 0.92
C PRO A 9 -16.29 30.71 1.57
N ALA A 10 -15.07 30.25 1.33
CA ALA A 10 -14.47 29.19 2.11
C ALA A 10 -14.39 29.69 3.55
N CYS A 11 -15.32 29.23 4.39
CA CYS A 11 -15.43 29.60 5.80
C CYS A 11 -14.08 29.28 6.50
N PRO A 12 -13.28 30.28 6.91
CA PRO A 12 -11.93 30.04 7.47
C PRO A 12 -11.97 29.31 8.82
N SER A 13 -13.14 29.27 9.47
CA SER A 13 -13.39 28.69 10.79
C SER A 13 -13.79 27.20 10.76
N ALA A 14 -14.18 26.64 9.62
CA ALA A 14 -14.62 25.23 9.55
C ALA A 14 -13.45 24.23 9.56
N CYS A 15 -12.34 24.58 8.90
CA CYS A 15 -11.14 23.73 8.79
C CYS A 15 -10.48 23.42 10.15
N PRO A 16 -10.20 24.38 11.04
CA PRO A 16 -9.52 24.08 12.31
C PRO A 16 -10.38 23.23 13.26
N CYS A 17 -11.70 23.42 13.27
CA CYS A 17 -12.61 22.58 14.08
C CYS A 17 -12.61 21.12 13.61
N GLN A 18 -12.63 20.89 12.30
CA GLN A 18 -12.57 19.53 11.75
C GLN A 18 -11.23 18.84 12.05
N GLU A 19 -10.11 19.56 11.94
CA GLU A 19 -8.79 19.01 12.27
C GLU A 19 -8.69 18.63 13.75
N TYR A 20 -9.21 19.48 14.65
CA TYR A 20 -9.25 19.23 16.08
C TYR A 20 -10.08 17.97 16.41
N ILE A 21 -11.31 17.87 15.87
CA ILE A 21 -12.17 16.70 16.07
C ILE A 21 -11.47 15.43 15.59
N MET A 22 -10.83 15.45 14.42
CA MET A 22 -10.10 14.30 13.89
C MET A 22 -8.93 13.90 14.78
N ILE A 23 -8.16 14.86 15.31
CA ILE A 23 -7.06 14.57 16.24
C ILE A 23 -7.57 13.89 17.51
N VAL A 24 -8.65 14.41 18.11
CA VAL A 24 -9.24 13.84 19.33
C VAL A 24 -9.74 12.42 19.06
N VAL A 25 -10.51 12.22 17.99
CA VAL A 25 -11.04 10.90 17.61
C VAL A 25 -9.91 9.91 17.34
N PHE A 26 -8.87 10.30 16.58
CA PHE A 26 -7.72 9.42 16.31
C PHE A 26 -6.88 9.14 17.55
N GLY A 27 -6.71 10.13 18.44
CA GLY A 27 -6.00 9.95 19.71
C GLY A 27 -6.71 8.92 20.59
N ILE A 28 -8.04 9.05 20.74
CA ILE A 28 -8.86 8.10 21.51
C ILE A 28 -8.79 6.71 20.87
N GLU A 29 -8.96 6.61 19.55
CA GLU A 29 -8.90 5.33 18.83
C GLU A 29 -7.54 4.64 18.98
N TYR A 30 -6.44 5.40 18.93
CA TYR A 30 -5.08 4.88 19.13
C TYR A 30 -4.87 4.35 20.56
N ILE A 31 -5.29 5.11 21.58
CA ILE A 31 -5.19 4.72 22.99
C ILE A 31 -6.05 3.48 23.26
N ALA A 32 -7.30 3.48 22.81
CA ALA A 32 -8.21 2.34 22.94
C ALA A 32 -7.63 1.08 22.28
N ARG A 33 -6.98 1.23 21.11
CA ARG A 33 -6.34 0.11 20.40
C ARG A 33 -5.16 -0.48 21.16
N ILE A 34 -4.29 0.34 21.77
CA ILE A 34 -3.19 -0.16 22.60
C ILE A 34 -3.72 -0.88 23.85
N TRP A 35 -4.77 -0.32 24.46
CA TRP A 35 -5.36 -0.92 25.66
C TRP A 35 -6.02 -2.27 25.33
N ALA A 36 -6.83 -2.32 24.28
CA ALA A 36 -7.48 -3.55 23.80
C ALA A 36 -6.49 -4.60 23.30
N ALA A 37 -5.30 -4.21 22.81
CA ALA A 37 -4.25 -5.17 22.45
C ALA A 37 -3.79 -6.03 23.64
N GLY A 38 -4.02 -5.57 24.88
CA GLY A 38 -3.78 -6.33 26.10
C GLY A 38 -4.65 -7.58 26.29
N CYS A 39 -5.76 -7.71 25.54
CA CYS A 39 -6.61 -8.91 25.57
C CYS A 39 -5.92 -10.13 24.94
N CYS A 40 -4.94 -9.94 24.05
CA CYS A 40 -4.17 -11.03 23.50
C CYS A 40 -3.05 -11.46 24.47
N CYS A 41 -2.98 -12.75 24.80
CA CYS A 41 -1.96 -13.32 25.69
C CYS A 41 -0.52 -12.96 25.28
N ARG A 42 -0.29 -12.75 23.97
CA ARG A 42 0.99 -12.36 23.36
C ARG A 42 1.45 -10.93 23.66
N TYR A 43 0.54 -10.03 24.03
CA TYR A 43 0.83 -8.60 24.25
C TYR A 43 0.53 -8.15 25.69
N ARG A 44 0.47 -9.09 26.64
CA ARG A 44 0.21 -8.82 28.05
C ARG A 44 1.40 -8.08 28.70
N GLY A 45 1.09 -7.08 29.54
CA GLY A 45 2.08 -6.25 30.25
C GLY A 45 2.68 -5.10 29.41
N TRP A 46 3.46 -4.23 30.07
CA TRP A 46 4.05 -3.03 29.45
C TRP A 46 4.98 -3.34 28.27
N ARG A 47 5.84 -4.36 28.41
CA ARG A 47 6.75 -4.82 27.34
C ARG A 47 5.99 -5.38 26.13
N GLY A 48 4.85 -6.03 26.37
CA GLY A 48 3.97 -6.55 25.32
C GLY A 48 3.29 -5.43 24.52
N ARG A 49 2.78 -4.41 25.22
CA ARG A 49 2.18 -3.22 24.59
C ARG A 49 3.19 -2.41 23.77
N LEU A 50 4.41 -2.20 24.29
CA LEU A 50 5.47 -1.51 23.54
C LEU A 50 5.87 -2.27 22.26
N LYS A 51 5.89 -3.60 22.31
CA LYS A 51 6.10 -4.45 21.13
C LYS A 51 4.99 -4.32 20.09
N PHE A 52 3.75 -4.08 20.52
CA PHE A 52 2.62 -3.81 19.63
C PHE A 52 2.75 -2.44 18.94
N SER A 53 3.13 -1.38 19.68
CA SER A 53 3.30 -0.03 19.13
C SER A 53 4.42 0.07 18.07
N ARG A 54 5.42 -0.83 18.11
CA ARG A 54 6.50 -0.90 17.10
C ARG A 54 6.08 -1.50 15.75
N LYS A 55 4.83 -1.93 15.58
CA LYS A 55 4.34 -2.36 14.26
C LYS A 55 4.30 -1.17 13.29
N PRO A 56 4.64 -1.35 11.99
CA PRO A 56 4.79 -0.25 11.04
C PRO A 56 3.53 0.64 10.95
N PHE A 57 2.34 0.04 10.94
CA PHE A 57 1.08 0.79 10.93
C PHE A 57 0.83 1.60 12.22
N CYS A 58 1.22 1.08 13.39
CA CYS A 58 1.11 1.81 14.66
C CYS A 58 2.11 2.96 14.75
N VAL A 59 3.30 2.80 14.15
CA VAL A 59 4.30 3.87 14.05
C VAL A 59 3.81 4.99 13.12
N ILE A 60 3.26 4.65 11.94
CA ILE A 60 2.62 5.63 11.05
C ILE A 60 1.49 6.36 11.78
N ASP A 61 0.73 5.66 12.62
CA ASP A 61 -0.34 6.26 13.42
C ASP A 61 0.21 7.32 14.41
N ILE A 62 1.23 6.97 15.18
CA ILE A 62 1.88 7.92 16.10
C ILE A 62 2.47 9.13 15.35
N ILE A 63 3.20 8.90 14.25
CA ILE A 63 3.85 9.98 13.48
C ILE A 63 2.81 10.99 12.99
N VAL A 64 1.72 10.52 12.42
CA VAL A 64 0.68 11.41 11.88
C VAL A 64 -0.13 12.08 13.00
N LEU A 65 -0.31 11.45 14.17
CA LEU A 65 -0.93 12.09 15.34
C LEU A 65 -0.03 13.23 15.87
N ILE A 66 1.27 12.97 16.04
CA ILE A 66 2.26 13.96 16.48
C ILE A 66 2.35 15.11 15.48
N ALA A 67 2.45 14.81 14.18
CA ALA A 67 2.48 15.83 13.14
C ALA A 67 1.22 16.71 13.14
N SER A 68 0.05 16.12 13.37
CA SER A 68 -1.22 16.86 13.45
C SER A 68 -1.30 17.76 14.70
N LEU A 69 -0.79 17.30 15.84
CA LEU A 69 -0.69 18.10 17.07
C LEU A 69 0.31 19.26 16.92
N ALA A 70 1.47 19.00 16.29
CA ALA A 70 2.47 20.03 16.02
C ALA A 70 1.92 21.12 15.09
N VAL A 71 1.10 20.74 14.10
CA VAL A 71 0.42 21.68 13.21
C VAL A 71 -0.52 22.61 13.96
N LEU A 72 -1.34 22.05 14.85
CA LEU A 72 -2.30 22.82 15.65
C LEU A 72 -1.59 23.76 16.62
N ALA A 73 -0.57 23.28 17.34
CA ALA A 73 0.18 24.07 18.33
C ALA A 73 0.93 25.25 17.68
N ALA A 74 1.53 25.05 16.52
CA ALA A 74 2.25 26.12 15.83
C ALA A 74 1.30 27.13 15.16
N GLY A 75 0.10 26.71 14.76
CA GLY A 75 -0.95 27.60 14.26
C GLY A 75 -1.47 28.59 15.31
N THR A 76 -1.49 28.19 16.59
CA THR A 76 -1.94 29.06 17.70
C THR A 76 -0.92 30.13 18.11
N GLN A 77 0.37 29.95 17.81
CA GLN A 77 1.44 30.83 18.27
C GLN A 77 1.75 31.98 17.30
N GLY A 78 1.02 32.12 16.18
CA GLY A 78 1.19 33.22 15.22
C GLY A 78 2.57 33.31 14.56
N ASN A 79 3.40 32.29 14.70
CA ASN A 79 4.80 32.35 14.30
C ASN A 79 4.91 32.23 12.77
N VAL A 80 5.36 33.30 12.09
CA VAL A 80 5.30 33.42 10.62
C VAL A 80 6.16 32.35 9.92
N PHE A 81 7.27 31.93 10.55
CA PHE A 81 8.10 30.81 10.09
C PHE A 81 7.40 29.45 10.17
N ALA A 82 6.43 29.27 11.08
CA ALA A 82 5.66 28.05 11.16
C ALA A 82 4.77 27.87 9.93
N THR A 83 4.21 28.95 9.36
CA THR A 83 3.23 28.84 8.25
C THR A 83 3.77 28.09 7.02
N SER A 84 5.05 28.25 6.68
CA SER A 84 5.72 27.51 5.60
C SER A 84 5.89 26.02 5.92
N ALA A 85 6.34 25.67 7.14
CA ALA A 85 6.49 24.28 7.58
C ALA A 85 5.12 23.58 7.73
N LEU A 86 4.10 24.32 8.19
CA LEU A 86 2.72 23.87 8.32
C LEU A 86 2.12 23.46 6.96
N ARG A 87 2.49 24.14 5.86
CA ARG A 87 2.06 23.77 4.50
C ARG A 87 2.61 22.39 4.10
N SER A 88 3.86 22.08 4.44
CA SER A 88 4.47 20.77 4.18
C SER A 88 3.87 19.68 5.05
N LEU A 89 3.53 19.98 6.31
CA LEU A 89 2.87 19.03 7.22
C LEU A 89 1.44 18.67 6.78
N ARG A 90 0.77 19.51 5.99
CA ARG A 90 -0.52 19.14 5.36
C ARG A 90 -0.38 17.95 4.41
N PHE A 91 0.75 17.79 3.71
CA PHE A 91 0.99 16.59 2.90
C PHE A 91 1.06 15.31 3.75
N LEU A 92 1.52 15.39 5.01
CA LEU A 92 1.48 14.25 5.93
C LEU A 92 0.05 13.82 6.28
N GLN A 93 -0.96 14.66 6.05
CA GLN A 93 -2.36 14.26 6.23
C GLN A 93 -2.80 13.21 5.20
N ILE A 94 -2.16 13.15 4.02
CA ILE A 94 -2.41 12.09 3.02
C ILE A 94 -2.05 10.71 3.60
N LEU A 95 -1.06 10.64 4.51
CA LEU A 95 -0.72 9.40 5.22
C LEU A 95 -1.89 8.87 6.08
N ARG A 96 -2.89 9.69 6.43
CA ARG A 96 -4.12 9.21 7.08
C ARG A 96 -4.88 8.23 6.19
N MET A 97 -4.90 8.42 4.87
CA MET A 97 -5.52 7.47 3.94
C MET A 97 -4.79 6.13 3.91
N VAL A 98 -3.46 6.14 4.03
CA VAL A 98 -2.63 4.92 4.07
C VAL A 98 -3.01 4.02 5.26
N ARG A 99 -3.52 4.59 6.35
CA ARG A 99 -4.00 3.84 7.53
C ARG A 99 -5.28 3.05 7.27
N MET A 100 -6.06 3.37 6.23
CA MET A 100 -7.30 2.65 5.90
C MET A 100 -7.01 1.16 5.63
N ASP A 101 -5.81 0.81 5.16
CA ASP A 101 -5.34 -0.58 5.08
C ASP A 101 -4.74 -1.07 6.41
N ARG A 102 -5.61 -1.18 7.43
CA ARG A 102 -5.23 -1.49 8.82
C ARG A 102 -4.57 -2.86 9.02
N ARG A 103 -4.72 -3.79 8.08
CA ARG A 103 -4.17 -5.17 8.18
C ARG A 103 -2.91 -5.38 7.33
N GLY A 104 -2.57 -4.42 6.47
CA GLY A 104 -1.53 -4.57 5.45
C GLY A 104 -1.78 -5.76 4.54
N GLY A 105 -3.04 -6.17 4.39
CA GLY A 105 -3.42 -7.34 3.61
C GLY A 105 -3.15 -7.09 2.13
N THR A 106 -3.49 -5.89 1.65
CA THR A 106 -3.27 -5.47 0.26
C THR A 106 -1.78 -5.46 -0.06
N TRP A 107 -0.97 -4.84 0.81
CA TRP A 107 0.48 -4.78 0.64
C TRP A 107 1.16 -6.16 0.70
N LYS A 108 0.71 -7.04 1.59
CA LYS A 108 1.20 -8.43 1.64
C LYS A 108 0.78 -9.22 0.40
N LEU A 109 -0.45 -9.03 -0.07
CA LEU A 109 -0.96 -9.70 -1.26
C LEU A 109 -0.16 -9.26 -2.48
N LEU A 110 -0.08 -7.94 -2.71
CA LEU A 110 0.68 -7.30 -3.78
C LEU A 110 2.16 -7.74 -3.73
N GLY A 111 2.83 -7.58 -2.59
CA GLY A 111 4.23 -7.96 -2.44
C GLY A 111 4.46 -9.45 -2.71
N SER A 112 3.52 -10.32 -2.32
CA SER A 112 3.64 -11.75 -2.60
C SER A 112 3.35 -12.11 -4.06
N VAL A 113 2.51 -11.37 -4.79
CA VAL A 113 2.35 -11.54 -6.26
C VAL A 113 3.60 -11.04 -6.98
N VAL A 114 4.10 -9.85 -6.62
CA VAL A 114 5.34 -9.28 -7.18
C VAL A 114 6.53 -10.21 -6.95
N TYR A 115 6.66 -10.78 -5.75
CA TYR A 115 7.75 -11.71 -5.44
C TYR A 115 7.65 -13.00 -6.26
N ALA A 116 6.44 -13.55 -6.41
CA ALA A 116 6.21 -14.76 -7.20
C ALA A 116 6.59 -14.57 -8.68
N HIS A 117 6.25 -13.41 -9.25
CA HIS A 117 6.55 -13.06 -10.64
C HIS A 117 7.75 -12.12 -10.80
N SER A 118 8.66 -12.12 -9.82
CA SER A 118 9.78 -11.16 -9.78
C SER A 118 10.71 -11.28 -10.97
N LYS A 119 10.99 -12.52 -11.42
CA LYS A 119 11.84 -12.77 -12.60
C LYS A 119 11.22 -12.22 -13.88
N GLU A 120 9.94 -12.45 -14.09
CA GLU A 120 9.20 -11.96 -15.27
C GLU A 120 9.14 -10.43 -15.28
N LEU A 121 8.86 -9.83 -14.12
CA LEU A 121 8.79 -8.38 -13.95
C LEU A 121 10.15 -7.70 -14.19
N ILE A 122 11.24 -8.26 -13.63
CA ILE A 122 12.59 -7.75 -13.82
C ILE A 122 13.00 -7.84 -15.29
N THR A 123 12.73 -8.96 -15.96
CA THR A 123 13.03 -9.13 -17.39
C THR A 123 12.27 -8.12 -18.24
N ALA A 124 10.96 -7.91 -17.98
CA ALA A 124 10.16 -6.92 -18.69
C ALA A 124 10.68 -5.48 -18.49
N TRP A 125 11.02 -5.12 -17.24
CA TRP A 125 11.63 -3.82 -16.92
C TRP A 125 12.99 -3.64 -17.58
N TYR A 126 13.84 -4.66 -17.55
CA TYR A 126 15.17 -4.62 -18.15
C TYR A 126 15.11 -4.41 -19.66
N ILE A 127 14.30 -5.21 -20.36
CA ILE A 127 14.15 -5.09 -21.81
C ILE A 127 13.47 -3.76 -22.17
N GLY A 128 12.42 -3.36 -21.46
CA GLY A 128 11.74 -2.08 -21.67
C GLY A 128 12.67 -0.88 -21.48
N PHE A 129 13.50 -0.90 -20.44
CA PHE A 129 14.49 0.14 -20.18
C PHE A 129 15.57 0.19 -21.27
N LEU A 130 16.04 -0.97 -21.76
CA LEU A 130 17.00 -1.05 -22.85
C LEU A 130 16.41 -0.46 -24.14
N VAL A 131 15.18 -0.83 -24.49
CA VAL A 131 14.45 -0.28 -25.65
C VAL A 131 14.28 1.24 -25.51
N LEU A 132 13.96 1.74 -24.32
CA LEU A 132 13.81 3.17 -24.06
C LEU A 132 15.11 3.95 -24.33
N VAL A 133 16.23 3.46 -23.79
CA VAL A 133 17.55 4.09 -23.96
C VAL A 133 17.98 4.04 -25.43
N PHE A 134 17.86 2.89 -26.09
CA PHE A 134 18.23 2.73 -27.50
C PHE A 134 17.35 3.58 -28.43
N SER A 135 16.03 3.58 -28.23
CA SER A 135 15.09 4.37 -29.02
C SER A 135 15.36 5.86 -28.88
N SER A 136 15.54 6.34 -27.64
CA SER A 136 15.82 7.75 -27.37
C SER A 136 17.13 8.20 -27.99
N PHE A 137 18.17 7.35 -27.95
CA PHE A 137 19.47 7.65 -28.54
C PHE A 137 19.41 7.72 -30.08
N LEU A 138 18.73 6.77 -30.72
CA LEU A 138 18.61 6.74 -32.18
C LEU A 138 17.76 7.90 -32.71
N VAL A 139 16.65 8.23 -32.04
CA VAL A 139 15.81 9.38 -32.43
C VAL A 139 16.55 10.69 -32.17
N TYR A 140 17.30 10.81 -31.07
CA TYR A 140 18.18 11.96 -30.84
C TYR A 140 19.17 12.15 -31.98
N LEU A 141 19.87 11.09 -32.40
CA LEU A 141 20.83 11.19 -33.50
C LEU A 141 20.19 11.58 -34.84
N ALA A 142 18.94 11.21 -35.09
CA ALA A 142 18.21 11.59 -36.30
C ALA A 142 17.66 13.02 -36.24
N GLU A 143 17.26 13.50 -35.07
CA GLU A 143 16.58 14.79 -34.92
C GLU A 143 17.50 15.92 -34.46
N LYS A 144 18.72 15.62 -33.97
CA LYS A 144 19.62 16.65 -33.39
C LYS A 144 19.97 17.78 -34.36
N ASP A 145 20.04 17.51 -35.66
CA ASP A 145 20.51 18.46 -36.67
C ASP A 145 19.33 19.27 -37.26
N GLU A 146 18.14 18.68 -37.38
CA GLU A 146 16.95 19.33 -37.94
C GLU A 146 16.01 19.94 -36.89
N ASN A 147 15.91 19.33 -35.70
CA ASN A 147 14.99 19.72 -34.63
C ASN A 147 15.72 19.98 -33.31
N GLN A 148 16.75 20.83 -33.35
CA GLN A 148 17.55 21.19 -32.18
C GLN A 148 16.73 21.89 -31.07
N LYS A 149 15.57 22.48 -31.41
CA LYS A 149 14.69 23.14 -30.43
C LYS A 149 13.99 22.13 -29.51
N GLU A 150 13.58 20.97 -30.03
CA GLU A 150 12.88 19.95 -29.25
C GLU A 150 13.81 18.82 -28.79
N PHE A 151 14.82 18.47 -29.59
CA PHE A 151 15.81 17.41 -29.32
C PHE A 151 17.23 17.97 -29.12
N GLY A 152 17.34 19.09 -28.41
CA GLY A 152 18.63 19.77 -28.19
C GLY A 152 19.60 19.00 -27.28
N THR A 153 19.08 18.20 -26.36
CA THR A 153 19.90 17.34 -25.48
C THR A 153 19.40 15.90 -25.48
N TYR A 154 20.28 14.95 -25.13
CA TYR A 154 19.89 13.56 -24.95
C TYR A 154 18.82 13.38 -23.85
N ALA A 155 18.81 14.26 -22.84
CA ALA A 155 17.77 14.27 -21.80
C ALA A 155 16.39 14.59 -22.38
N ASP A 156 16.31 15.46 -23.39
CA ASP A 156 15.06 15.78 -24.07
C ASP A 156 14.51 14.60 -24.87
N ALA A 157 15.39 13.84 -25.50
CA ALA A 157 15.03 12.62 -26.20
C ALA A 157 14.58 11.50 -25.25
N LEU A 158 15.24 11.36 -24.08
CA LEU A 158 14.82 10.44 -23.02
C LEU A 158 13.44 10.79 -22.45
N TRP A 159 13.16 12.09 -22.27
CA TRP A 159 11.83 12.55 -21.88
C TRP A 159 10.78 12.14 -22.91
N TRP A 160 11.03 12.44 -24.19
CA TRP A 160 10.16 12.05 -25.29
C TRP A 160 9.93 10.53 -25.35
N GLY A 161 11.00 9.73 -25.25
CA GLY A 161 10.93 8.28 -25.26
C GLY A 161 10.11 7.74 -24.08
N THR A 162 10.27 8.31 -22.89
CA THR A 162 9.49 7.94 -21.70
C THR A 162 7.99 8.22 -21.91
N ILE A 163 7.63 9.41 -22.36
CA ILE A 163 6.23 9.83 -22.60
C ILE A 163 5.58 9.02 -23.72
N THR A 164 6.35 8.66 -24.75
CA THR A 164 5.88 7.86 -25.90
C THR A 164 5.68 6.39 -25.52
N LEU A 165 6.68 5.76 -24.88
CA LEU A 165 6.60 4.34 -24.52
C LEU A 165 5.61 4.06 -23.39
N THR A 166 5.35 5.03 -22.52
CA THR A 166 4.28 4.96 -21.52
C THR A 166 2.91 5.32 -22.07
N THR A 167 2.79 5.58 -23.39
CA THR A 167 1.53 5.92 -24.08
C THR A 167 0.83 7.18 -23.56
N ILE A 168 1.55 8.08 -22.90
CA ILE A 168 1.00 9.37 -22.43
C ILE A 168 0.83 10.32 -23.61
N GLY A 169 1.89 10.49 -24.41
CA GLY A 169 1.84 11.25 -25.67
C GLY A 169 1.41 12.72 -25.51
N TYR A 170 2.10 13.51 -24.67
CA TYR A 170 1.78 14.94 -24.50
C TYR A 170 1.85 15.76 -25.81
N GLY A 171 2.69 15.33 -26.77
CA GLY A 171 2.86 16.02 -28.05
C GLY A 171 3.72 17.29 -27.96
N ASP A 172 4.43 17.51 -26.85
CA ASP A 172 5.34 18.64 -26.62
C ASP A 172 6.66 18.52 -27.40
N LYS A 173 7.09 17.29 -27.69
CA LYS A 173 8.25 16.98 -28.53
C LYS A 173 7.87 15.89 -29.51
N CYS A 174 8.17 16.07 -30.80
CA CYS A 174 7.82 15.09 -31.83
C CYS A 174 8.90 15.04 -32.92
N PRO A 175 9.32 13.85 -33.37
CA PRO A 175 10.25 13.75 -34.48
C PRO A 175 9.64 14.33 -35.76
N VAL A 176 10.35 15.25 -36.40
CA VAL A 176 9.93 15.92 -37.62
C VAL A 176 10.48 15.20 -38.84
N THR A 177 11.70 14.67 -38.74
CA THR A 177 12.37 13.98 -39.85
C THR A 177 11.68 12.67 -40.20
N TRP A 178 11.71 12.29 -41.47
CA TRP A 178 11.15 11.01 -41.90
C TRP A 178 11.86 9.82 -41.23
N VAL A 179 13.19 9.89 -41.09
CA VAL A 179 14.00 8.84 -40.48
C VAL A 179 13.70 8.72 -38.98
N GLY A 180 13.61 9.85 -38.27
CA GLY A 180 13.20 9.90 -36.87
C GLY A 180 11.81 9.33 -36.64
N ARG A 181 10.85 9.66 -37.51
CA ARG A 181 9.47 9.10 -37.46
C ARG A 181 9.43 7.60 -37.70
N LEU A 182 10.20 7.08 -38.66
CA LEU A 182 10.26 5.65 -38.94
C LEU A 182 10.86 4.87 -37.76
N MET A 183 11.93 5.39 -37.15
CA MET A 183 12.54 4.81 -35.95
C MET A 183 11.62 4.93 -34.74
N ALA A 184 10.98 6.08 -34.54
CA ALA A 184 10.01 6.27 -33.48
C ALA A 184 8.84 5.27 -33.59
N ALA A 185 8.30 5.07 -34.80
CA ALA A 185 7.21 4.13 -35.03
C ALA A 185 7.61 2.68 -34.74
N SER A 186 8.78 2.23 -35.19
CA SER A 186 9.24 0.86 -34.97
C SER A 186 9.53 0.57 -33.50
N PHE A 187 10.21 1.48 -32.80
CA PHE A 187 10.50 1.34 -31.38
C PHE A 187 9.27 1.56 -30.49
N ALA A 188 8.30 2.38 -30.91
CA ALA A 188 7.03 2.53 -30.18
C ALA A 188 6.27 1.21 -30.13
N LEU A 189 6.14 0.50 -31.25
CA LEU A 189 5.45 -0.80 -31.29
C LEU A 189 6.09 -1.83 -30.34
N LEU A 190 7.42 -1.89 -30.34
CA LEU A 190 8.17 -2.79 -29.45
C LEU A 190 8.08 -2.36 -27.99
N GLY A 191 8.38 -1.10 -27.69
CA GLY A 191 8.50 -0.61 -26.32
C GLY A 191 7.16 -0.54 -25.58
N ILE A 192 6.07 -0.16 -26.26
CA ILE A 192 4.72 -0.15 -25.65
C ILE A 192 4.35 -1.56 -25.17
N SER A 193 4.68 -2.59 -25.95
CA SER A 193 4.41 -3.98 -25.59
C SER A 193 5.12 -4.36 -24.28
N PHE A 194 6.41 -4.01 -24.12
CA PHE A 194 7.16 -4.32 -22.89
C PHE A 194 6.72 -3.50 -21.67
N PHE A 195 6.34 -2.23 -21.85
CA PHE A 195 5.83 -1.40 -20.75
C PHE A 195 4.43 -1.81 -20.30
N ALA A 196 3.63 -2.46 -21.16
CA ALA A 196 2.33 -3.03 -20.81
C ALA A 196 2.42 -4.36 -20.05
N LEU A 197 3.51 -5.14 -20.21
CA LEU A 197 3.67 -6.47 -19.60
C LEU A 197 3.56 -6.47 -18.06
N PRO A 198 4.17 -5.54 -17.30
CA PRO A 198 4.03 -5.49 -15.84
C PRO A 198 2.57 -5.44 -15.37
N ALA A 199 1.72 -4.67 -16.05
CA ALA A 199 0.30 -4.58 -15.72
C ALA A 199 -0.41 -5.92 -16.00
N GLY A 200 -0.10 -6.56 -17.12
CA GLY A 200 -0.65 -7.87 -17.50
C GLY A 200 -0.24 -9.00 -16.55
N ILE A 201 1.05 -9.09 -16.19
CA ILE A 201 1.61 -10.10 -15.28
C ILE A 201 1.01 -9.94 -13.87
N LEU A 202 0.90 -8.70 -13.38
CA LEU A 202 0.27 -8.46 -12.07
C LEU A 202 -1.22 -8.81 -12.12
N GLY A 203 -1.94 -8.42 -13.18
CA GLY A 203 -3.36 -8.72 -13.35
C GLY A 203 -3.65 -10.22 -13.35
N SER A 204 -2.90 -11.00 -14.13
CA SER A 204 -3.03 -12.46 -14.16
C SER A 204 -2.59 -13.11 -12.84
N GLY A 205 -1.51 -12.61 -12.22
CA GLY A 205 -1.04 -13.08 -10.91
C GLY A 205 -2.06 -12.85 -9.79
N PHE A 206 -2.79 -11.73 -9.79
CA PHE A 206 -3.90 -11.51 -8.87
C PHE A 206 -5.07 -12.45 -9.13
N ALA A 207 -5.47 -12.65 -10.40
CA ALA A 207 -6.56 -13.55 -10.76
C ALA A 207 -6.29 -14.99 -10.30
N LEU A 208 -5.09 -15.51 -10.57
CA LEU A 208 -4.65 -16.84 -10.14
C LEU A 208 -4.65 -16.96 -8.62
N LYS A 209 -4.17 -15.94 -7.91
CA LYS A 209 -4.11 -15.97 -6.45
C LYS A 209 -5.47 -15.92 -5.79
N VAL A 210 -6.42 -15.17 -6.35
CA VAL A 210 -7.81 -15.15 -5.91
C VAL A 210 -8.44 -16.53 -6.12
N GLN A 211 -8.20 -17.16 -7.27
CA GLN A 211 -8.68 -18.51 -7.56
C GLN A 211 -8.10 -19.55 -6.58
N GLU A 212 -6.80 -19.48 -6.29
CA GLU A 212 -6.11 -20.35 -5.33
C GLU A 212 -6.68 -20.16 -3.90
N GLN A 213 -6.93 -18.92 -3.49
CA GLN A 213 -7.55 -18.62 -2.20
C GLN A 213 -8.97 -19.17 -2.09
N HIS A 214 -9.77 -19.11 -3.16
CA HIS A 214 -11.08 -19.75 -3.19
C HIS A 214 -10.97 -21.26 -2.95
N ARG A 215 -10.01 -21.93 -3.59
CA ARG A 215 -9.75 -23.35 -3.39
C ARG A 215 -9.30 -23.67 -1.97
N GLN A 216 -8.43 -22.86 -1.37
CA GLN A 216 -7.96 -23.05 0.00
C GLN A 216 -9.08 -22.87 1.03
N LYS A 217 -10.02 -21.93 0.82
CA LYS A 217 -11.19 -21.78 1.70
C LYS A 217 -12.04 -23.06 1.77
N HIS A 218 -12.13 -23.83 0.68
CA HIS A 218 -12.83 -25.12 0.70
C HIS A 218 -12.10 -26.15 1.58
N PHE A 219 -10.76 -26.15 1.60
CA PHE A 219 -9.97 -27.01 2.49
C PHE A 219 -10.02 -26.53 3.95
N GLU A 220 -9.94 -25.22 4.20
CA GLU A 220 -10.01 -24.66 5.56
C GLU A 220 -11.34 -24.98 6.25
N LYS A 221 -12.45 -24.98 5.52
CA LYS A 221 -13.75 -25.44 6.04
C LYS A 221 -13.72 -26.88 6.56
N ARG A 222 -12.85 -27.75 6.02
CA ARG A 222 -12.67 -29.14 6.48
C ARG A 222 -11.73 -29.25 7.69
N ARG A 223 -10.93 -28.22 7.99
CA ARG A 223 -9.96 -28.25 9.09
C ARG A 223 -10.63 -28.23 10.46
N SER A 224 -11.66 -27.40 10.64
CA SER A 224 -12.44 -27.32 11.89
C SER A 224 -13.10 -28.65 12.28
N PRO A 225 -13.86 -29.34 11.40
CA PRO A 225 -14.44 -30.63 11.75
C PRO A 225 -13.38 -31.71 12.00
N ALA A 226 -12.26 -31.71 11.25
CA ALA A 226 -11.16 -32.65 11.50
C ALA A 226 -10.52 -32.43 12.88
N ALA A 227 -10.28 -31.17 13.29
CA ALA A 227 -9.80 -30.86 14.63
C ALA A 227 -10.80 -31.28 15.71
N GLY A 228 -12.10 -31.09 15.47
CA GLY A 228 -13.18 -31.54 16.36
C GLY A 228 -13.18 -33.06 16.53
N LEU A 229 -13.00 -33.82 15.46
CA LEU A 229 -12.94 -35.28 15.51
C LEU A 229 -11.75 -35.77 16.35
N ILE A 230 -10.56 -35.19 16.17
CA ILE A 230 -9.36 -35.55 16.95
C ILE A 230 -9.59 -35.26 18.44
N GLN A 231 -10.15 -34.09 18.76
CA GLN A 231 -10.46 -33.71 20.14
C GLN A 231 -11.50 -34.64 20.77
N ALA A 232 -12.56 -35.00 20.03
CA ALA A 232 -13.59 -35.92 20.49
C ALA A 232 -13.03 -37.35 20.69
N ALA A 233 -12.20 -37.83 19.76
CA ALA A 233 -11.56 -39.14 19.86
C ALA A 233 -10.63 -39.23 21.08
N TRP A 234 -9.84 -38.18 21.36
CA TRP A 234 -9.01 -38.14 22.54
C TRP A 234 -9.83 -38.06 23.84
N ARG A 235 -10.91 -37.27 23.86
CA ARG A 235 -11.83 -37.22 25.00
C ARG A 235 -12.44 -38.59 25.30
N LEU A 236 -12.90 -39.30 24.26
CA LEU A 236 -13.42 -40.68 24.40
C LEU A 236 -12.33 -41.66 24.88
N HIS A 237 -11.10 -41.53 24.40
CA HIS A 237 -9.98 -42.35 24.85
C HIS A 237 -9.66 -42.10 26.34
N SER A 238 -9.77 -40.84 26.79
CA SER A 238 -9.49 -40.45 28.17
C SER A 238 -10.59 -40.79 29.18
N THR A 239 -11.78 -41.22 28.73
CA THR A 239 -12.89 -41.63 29.60
C THR A 239 -12.83 -43.09 30.04
N ASP A 240 -11.84 -43.86 29.58
CA ASP A 240 -11.64 -45.26 29.96
C ASP A 240 -11.29 -45.39 31.46
N ALA A 241 -12.17 -46.05 32.23
CA ALA A 241 -12.04 -46.23 33.68
C ALA A 241 -10.79 -47.04 34.08
N SER A 242 -10.22 -47.81 33.15
CA SER A 242 -8.96 -48.53 33.37
C SER A 242 -7.72 -47.62 33.42
N ARG A 243 -7.86 -46.33 33.09
CA ARG A 243 -6.73 -45.39 32.93
C ARG A 243 -6.84 -44.16 33.86
N PRO A 244 -6.68 -44.33 35.18
CA PRO A 244 -6.88 -43.26 36.18
C PRO A 244 -5.87 -42.09 36.09
N HIS A 245 -4.77 -42.24 35.34
CA HIS A 245 -3.76 -41.18 35.16
C HIS A 245 -4.21 -40.06 34.20
N LEU A 246 -5.25 -40.28 33.39
CA LEU A 246 -5.79 -39.29 32.45
C LEU A 246 -6.82 -38.36 33.13
N ILE A 247 -6.34 -37.51 34.03
CA ILE A 247 -7.18 -36.66 34.89
C ILE A 247 -7.69 -35.39 34.18
N ALA A 248 -7.07 -34.97 33.07
CA ALA A 248 -7.33 -33.68 32.43
C ALA A 248 -8.77 -33.50 31.94
N THR A 249 -9.39 -34.54 31.40
CA THR A 249 -10.80 -34.49 30.94
C THR A 249 -11.75 -34.39 32.13
N TRP A 250 -11.51 -35.17 33.17
CA TRP A 250 -12.33 -35.17 34.38
C TRP A 250 -12.23 -33.85 35.15
N ARG A 251 -11.03 -33.28 35.29
CA ARG A 251 -10.82 -31.94 35.91
C ARG A 251 -11.65 -30.85 35.24
N PHE A 252 -11.69 -30.82 33.92
CA PHE A 252 -12.52 -29.86 33.18
C PHE A 252 -14.01 -29.98 33.56
N TYR A 253 -14.54 -31.21 33.66
CA TYR A 253 -15.93 -31.40 34.07
C TYR A 253 -16.15 -31.09 35.55
N TYR A 254 -15.22 -31.43 36.44
CA TYR A 254 -15.30 -31.05 37.86
C TYR A 254 -15.33 -29.54 38.06
N ASP A 255 -14.55 -28.78 37.27
CA ASP A 255 -14.55 -27.31 37.31
C ASP A 255 -15.83 -26.70 36.70
N CYS A 256 -16.52 -27.41 35.80
CA CYS A 256 -17.75 -26.95 35.14
C CYS A 256 -19.05 -27.29 35.90
N ILE A 257 -19.03 -28.30 36.77
CA ILE A 257 -20.21 -28.63 37.59
C ILE A 257 -20.28 -27.56 38.70
N PRO A 258 -21.35 -26.75 38.78
CA PRO A 258 -21.51 -25.85 39.91
C PRO A 258 -21.57 -26.68 41.18
N SER A 259 -20.77 -26.32 42.18
CA SER A 259 -20.82 -26.92 43.51
C SER A 259 -22.26 -26.81 44.04
N LEU A 260 -22.94 -27.95 44.18
CA LEU A 260 -24.19 -28.09 44.92
C LEU A 260 -23.99 -27.70 46.39
#